data_AF-A0A161XWU4-F1
#
_entry.id   AF-A0A161XWU4-F1
#
_cell.length_a   1.000
_cell.length_b   1.000
_cell.length_c   1.000
_cell.angle_alpha   90.00
_cell.angle_beta   90.00
_cell.angle_gamma   90.00
#
_symmetry.space_group_name_H-M   'P 1'
#
loop_
_entity.id
_entity.type
_entity.pdbx_description
1 polymer ?
#
loop_
_entity_poly.entity_id
_entity_poly.type
_entity_poly.pdbx_seq_one_letter_code
_entity_poly.pdbx_strand_id
1 'polypeptide(L)'
;MKCKLGIVFGLSMIFLTGCATTETGAQLTQNHSSSSLEQVIADKGCDASFQCKVIAVGERLTCGGPSRYLVYSSRNVNEDDVERAAKAVTLAEQADNKDKIASEICEPVLPIQALCISNTCKSIVLK
;
A
#
# COMPACT_ATOMS: atom_id res chain seq x y z
N MET A 1 -14.86 -17.48 49.34
CA MET A 1 -14.74 -16.89 50.70
C MET A 1 -14.63 -15.39 50.54
N LYS A 2 -15.39 -14.62 51.31
CA LYS A 2 -15.48 -13.15 51.26
C LYS A 2 -14.25 -12.55 51.97
N CYS A 3 -13.71 -11.45 51.45
CA CYS A 3 -13.06 -10.45 52.30
C CYS A 3 -13.47 -9.05 51.83
N LYS A 4 -14.19 -8.34 52.70
CA LYS A 4 -14.37 -6.89 52.67
C LYS A 4 -13.37 -6.26 53.64
N LEU A 5 -13.29 -4.92 53.59
CA LEU A 5 -12.75 -3.97 54.58
C LEU A 5 -11.29 -3.54 54.29
N GLY A 6 -10.94 -2.24 54.24
CA GLY A 6 -11.65 -1.08 54.73
C GLY A 6 -11.12 0.26 54.19
N ILE A 7 -11.85 1.29 54.59
CA ILE A 7 -11.71 2.74 54.34
C ILE A 7 -10.64 3.32 55.26
N VAL A 8 -9.77 4.23 54.78
CA VAL A 8 -9.36 5.44 55.54
C VAL A 8 -9.09 6.59 54.56
N PHE A 9 -9.76 7.71 54.82
CA PHE A 9 -9.62 9.03 54.23
C PHE A 9 -8.42 9.77 54.84
N GLY A 10 -7.66 10.55 54.04
CA GLY A 10 -7.09 11.80 54.56
C GLY A 10 -5.62 12.11 54.27
N LEU A 11 -5.44 13.23 53.56
CA LEU A 11 -4.36 14.22 53.65
C LEU A 11 -2.97 13.96 53.01
N SER A 12 -2.82 14.53 51.82
CA SER A 12 -1.72 15.42 51.36
C SER A 12 -0.26 15.04 51.67
N MET A 13 0.48 14.64 50.63
CA MET A 13 1.88 15.04 50.36
C MET A 13 2.24 14.66 48.91
N ILE A 14 2.16 15.67 48.04
CA ILE A 14 2.97 15.96 46.84
C ILE A 14 3.79 14.77 46.30
N PHE A 15 3.28 14.12 45.25
CA PHE A 15 4.12 13.44 44.27
C PHE A 15 4.18 14.32 43.02
N LEU A 16 5.38 14.71 42.62
CA LEU A 16 5.65 15.29 41.30
C LEU A 16 5.34 14.22 40.24
N THR A 17 4.07 14.15 39.82
CA THR A 17 3.65 13.40 38.65
C THR A 17 4.16 14.14 37.41
N GLY A 18 5.25 13.65 36.84
CA GLY A 18 5.66 14.01 35.48
C GLY A 18 4.60 13.53 34.49
N CYS A 19 4.03 14.44 33.72
CA CYS A 19 3.32 14.08 32.50
C CYS A 19 4.34 13.55 31.49
N ALA A 20 4.51 12.25 31.40
CA ALA A 20 4.88 11.67 30.12
C ALA A 20 3.60 11.66 29.28
N THR A 21 3.42 12.68 28.43
CA THR A 21 2.50 12.62 27.30
C THR A 21 2.92 11.44 26.45
N THR A 22 2.32 10.29 26.70
CA THR A 22 2.24 9.24 25.68
C THR A 22 1.27 9.78 24.66
N GLU A 23 1.78 10.48 23.65
CA GLU A 23 1.04 10.70 22.42
C GLU A 23 0.87 9.33 21.74
N THR A 24 -0.11 8.55 22.23
CA THR A 24 -0.79 7.56 21.41
C THR A 24 -1.68 8.35 20.46
N GLY A 25 -1.03 8.99 19.48
CA GLY A 25 -1.63 9.84 18.48
C GLY A 25 -1.04 9.62 17.10
N ALA A 26 -0.27 8.54 16.91
CA ALA A 26 -0.09 7.99 15.57
C ALA A 26 -1.37 7.20 15.24
N GLN A 27 -2.45 7.93 14.94
CA GLN A 27 -3.51 7.42 14.09
C GLN A 27 -2.88 7.24 12.70
N LEU A 28 -2.11 6.15 12.56
CA LEU A 28 -1.80 5.58 11.26
C LEU A 28 -3.15 5.12 10.73
N THR A 29 -3.83 6.00 10.00
CA THR A 29 -4.64 5.58 8.86
C THR A 29 -3.67 4.79 7.97
N GLN A 30 -3.56 3.50 8.30
CA GLN A 30 -2.74 2.55 7.58
C GLN A 30 -3.39 2.40 6.21
N ASN A 31 -2.92 3.20 5.25
CA ASN A 31 -2.89 2.83 3.84
C ASN A 31 -1.93 1.63 3.68
N HIS A 32 -2.30 0.49 4.28
CA HIS A 32 -1.45 -0.70 4.31
C HIS A 32 -1.45 -1.44 2.97
N SER A 33 -2.42 -1.16 2.11
CA SER A 33 -2.61 -1.89 0.85
C SER A 33 -1.53 -1.55 -0.18
N SER A 34 -1.22 -0.26 -0.41
CA SER A 34 -0.19 0.14 -1.37
C SER A 34 1.19 -0.36 -0.95
N SER A 35 1.62 -0.03 0.28
CA SER A 35 2.95 -0.42 0.79
C SER A 35 3.27 -1.91 0.66
N SER A 36 2.26 -2.78 0.62
CA SER A 36 2.43 -4.22 0.40
C SER A 36 2.82 -4.57 -1.04
N LEU A 37 2.21 -3.95 -2.05
CA LEU A 37 2.47 -4.28 -3.45
C LEU A 37 3.87 -3.87 -3.87
N GLU A 38 4.27 -2.62 -3.60
CA GLU A 38 5.59 -2.14 -3.98
C GLU A 38 6.73 -2.92 -3.29
N GLN A 39 6.48 -3.45 -2.08
CA GLN A 39 7.40 -4.36 -1.40
C GLN A 39 7.45 -5.74 -2.07
N VAL A 40 6.28 -6.31 -2.40
CA VAL A 40 6.18 -7.61 -3.09
C VAL A 40 6.94 -7.59 -4.42
N ILE A 41 6.88 -6.48 -5.18
CA ILE A 41 7.53 -6.36 -6.50
C ILE A 41 8.88 -5.62 -6.48
N ALA A 42 9.47 -5.43 -5.30
CA ALA A 42 10.67 -4.63 -5.13
C ALA A 42 11.88 -5.24 -5.83
N ASP A 43 12.04 -6.57 -5.72
CA ASP A 43 13.09 -7.29 -6.41
C ASP A 43 12.73 -7.51 -7.88
N LYS A 44 13.45 -6.79 -8.75
CA LYS A 44 13.28 -6.82 -10.21
C LYS A 44 14.38 -7.61 -10.91
N GLY A 45 15.17 -8.41 -10.19
CA GLY A 45 16.27 -9.18 -10.77
C GLY A 45 15.79 -10.16 -11.85
N CYS A 46 16.50 -10.24 -12.97
CA CYS A 46 16.13 -11.11 -14.09
C CYS A 46 17.36 -11.67 -14.82
N ASP A 47 17.17 -12.83 -15.46
CA ASP A 47 18.12 -13.47 -16.36
C ASP A 47 17.68 -13.33 -17.83
N ALA A 48 16.37 -13.20 -18.08
CA ALA A 48 15.80 -13.05 -19.42
C ALA A 48 14.49 -12.25 -19.42
N SER A 49 14.17 -11.61 -20.56
CA SER A 49 13.01 -10.71 -20.67
C SER A 49 11.65 -11.39 -20.46
N PHE A 50 11.51 -12.70 -20.66
CA PHE A 50 10.22 -13.39 -20.43
C PHE A 50 9.81 -13.43 -18.95
N GLN A 51 10.77 -13.23 -18.04
CA GLN A 51 10.55 -13.12 -16.60
C GLN A 51 10.04 -11.73 -16.20
N CYS A 52 10.22 -10.73 -17.07
CA CYS A 52 9.77 -9.36 -16.79
C CYS A 52 8.31 -9.23 -17.20
N LYS A 53 7.45 -9.06 -16.21
CA LYS A 53 6.00 -8.97 -16.36
C LYS A 53 5.52 -7.56 -16.09
N VAL A 54 4.36 -7.24 -16.66
CA VAL A 54 3.64 -5.98 -16.42
C VAL A 54 2.31 -6.33 -15.77
N ILE A 55 1.94 -5.60 -14.72
CA ILE A 55 0.63 -5.71 -14.08
C ILE A 55 -0.08 -4.36 -14.08
N ALA A 56 -1.37 -4.38 -14.41
CA ALA A 56 -2.27 -3.24 -14.30
C ALA A 56 -2.74 -3.10 -12.85
N VAL A 57 -2.67 -1.88 -12.30
CA VAL A 57 -2.97 -1.62 -10.88
C VAL A 57 -3.86 -0.39 -10.78
N GLY A 58 -4.81 -0.45 -9.85
CA GLY A 58 -5.65 0.69 -9.51
C GLY A 58 -6.86 0.87 -10.43
N GLU A 59 -7.56 1.98 -10.22
CA GLU A 59 -8.66 2.41 -11.07
C GLU A 59 -8.71 3.94 -11.18
N ARG A 60 -8.71 4.44 -12.42
CA ARG A 60 -8.91 5.88 -12.67
C ARG A 60 -10.38 6.23 -12.50
N LEU A 61 -10.62 7.27 -11.71
CA LEU A 61 -11.94 7.85 -11.53
C LEU A 61 -12.53 8.36 -12.86
N THR A 62 -11.71 8.99 -13.70
CA THR A 62 -12.10 9.45 -15.04
C THR A 62 -11.69 8.43 -16.10
N CYS A 63 -12.61 8.06 -16.99
CA CYS A 63 -12.43 7.11 -18.10
C CYS A 63 -12.08 5.66 -17.75
N GLY A 64 -12.07 5.29 -16.46
CA GLY A 64 -11.86 3.92 -16.00
C GLY A 64 -10.49 3.35 -16.34
N GLY A 65 -10.34 2.04 -16.26
CA GLY A 65 -9.06 1.36 -16.47
C GLY A 65 -8.04 1.62 -15.34
N PRO A 66 -6.83 1.05 -15.43
CA PRO A 66 -5.86 1.12 -14.35
C PRO A 66 -5.32 2.53 -14.15
N SER A 67 -5.00 2.87 -12.89
CA SER A 67 -4.31 4.13 -12.58
C SER A 67 -2.83 4.09 -12.96
N ARG A 68 -2.24 2.89 -13.01
CA ARG A 68 -0.84 2.68 -13.42
C ARG A 68 -0.57 1.26 -13.91
N TYR A 69 0.54 1.11 -14.63
CA TYR A 69 1.15 -0.18 -14.92
C TYR A 69 2.47 -0.30 -14.16
N LEU A 70 2.71 -1.45 -13.53
CA LEU A 70 3.93 -1.73 -12.79
C LEU A 70 4.69 -2.90 -13.42
N VAL A 71 6.02 -2.83 -13.36
CA VAL A 71 6.91 -3.92 -13.81
C VAL A 71 7.36 -4.74 -12.61
N TYR A 72 7.35 -6.06 -12.75
CA TYR A 72 7.92 -6.98 -11.76
C TYR A 72 8.67 -8.14 -12.43
N SER A 73 9.45 -8.89 -11.65
CA SER A 73 10.16 -10.08 -12.13
C SER A 73 9.55 -11.35 -11.57
N SER A 74 8.99 -12.21 -12.42
CA SER A 74 8.48 -13.52 -12.00
C SER A 74 9.57 -14.51 -11.59
N ARG A 75 10.85 -14.11 -11.71
CA ARG A 75 11.98 -14.88 -11.18
C ARG A 75 11.97 -14.92 -9.65
N ASN A 76 11.66 -13.79 -9.02
CA ASN A 76 11.92 -13.56 -7.59
C ASN A 76 10.64 -13.40 -6.77
N VAL A 77 9.47 -13.46 -7.42
CA VAL A 77 8.17 -13.26 -6.77
C VAL A 77 7.17 -14.31 -7.23
N ASN A 78 6.22 -14.66 -6.36
CA ASN A 78 5.07 -15.47 -6.73
C ASN A 78 4.02 -14.59 -7.44
N GLU A 79 3.62 -14.97 -8.66
CA GLU A 79 2.68 -14.19 -9.47
C GLU A 79 1.30 -14.04 -8.80
N ASP A 80 0.81 -15.06 -8.08
CA ASP A 80 -0.47 -15.00 -7.35
C ASP A 80 -0.44 -13.97 -6.20
N ASP A 81 0.72 -13.79 -5.57
CA ASP A 81 0.91 -12.79 -4.51
C ASP A 81 0.90 -11.37 -5.10
N VAL A 82 1.53 -11.19 -6.27
CA VAL A 82 1.51 -9.93 -7.02
C VAL A 82 0.08 -9.58 -7.45
N GLU A 83 -0.66 -10.52 -8.03
CA GLU A 83 -2.04 -10.30 -8.45
C GLU A 83 -2.96 -9.96 -7.28
N ARG A 84 -2.83 -10.68 -6.16
CA ARG A 84 -3.61 -10.43 -4.96
C ARG A 84 -3.32 -9.05 -4.37
N ALA A 85 -2.06 -8.65 -4.30
CA ALA A 85 -1.66 -7.34 -3.82
C ALA A 85 -2.14 -6.22 -4.77
N ALA A 86 -2.00 -6.38 -6.09
CA ALA A 86 -2.50 -5.44 -7.08
C ALA A 86 -4.01 -5.26 -6.99
N LYS A 87 -4.76 -6.35 -6.86
CA LYS A 87 -6.21 -6.33 -6.66
C LYS A 87 -6.60 -5.59 -5.39
N ALA A 88 -5.86 -5.77 -4.29
CA ALA A 88 -6.12 -5.05 -3.05
C ALA A 88 -5.92 -3.53 -3.20
N VAL A 89 -4.95 -3.10 -3.99
CA VAL A 89 -4.77 -1.67 -4.34
C VAL A 89 -5.93 -1.18 -5.21
N THR A 90 -6.31 -1.94 -6.25
CA THR A 90 -7.42 -1.58 -7.13
C THR A 90 -8.74 -1.43 -6.37
N LEU A 91 -9.05 -2.35 -5.46
CA LEU A 91 -10.27 -2.27 -4.65
C LEU A 91 -10.27 -1.06 -3.70
N ALA A 92 -9.10 -0.67 -3.19
CA ALA A 92 -8.98 0.52 -2.36
C ALA A 92 -9.24 1.79 -3.18
N GLU A 93 -8.62 1.91 -4.36
CA GLU A 93 -8.87 3.05 -5.26
C GLU A 93 -10.34 3.11 -5.73
N GLN A 94 -10.94 1.97 -6.05
CA GLN A 94 -12.37 1.84 -6.35
C GLN A 94 -13.27 2.32 -5.20
N ALA A 95 -12.96 1.94 -3.97
CA ALA A 95 -13.70 2.39 -2.80
C ALA A 95 -13.58 3.91 -2.62
N ASP A 96 -12.38 4.45 -2.78
CA ASP A 96 -12.11 5.89 -2.70
C ASP A 96 -12.78 6.68 -3.83
N ASN A 97 -13.07 6.06 -4.96
CA ASN A 97 -13.69 6.69 -6.13
C ASN A 97 -15.21 6.89 -5.99
N LYS A 98 -15.90 6.12 -5.13
CA LYS A 98 -17.37 6.05 -5.09
C LYS A 98 -18.08 7.39 -4.92
N ASP A 99 -17.53 8.27 -4.08
CA ASP A 99 -18.16 9.54 -3.71
C ASP A 99 -17.49 10.75 -4.37
N LYS A 100 -16.56 10.51 -5.30
CA LYS A 100 -15.81 11.56 -6.00
C LYS A 100 -16.48 11.95 -7.31
N ILE A 101 -16.38 13.23 -7.65
CA ILE A 101 -16.81 13.75 -8.94
C ILE A 101 -15.68 13.56 -9.95
N ALA A 102 -15.95 12.85 -11.04
CA ALA A 102 -14.98 12.64 -12.11
C ALA A 102 -14.63 13.98 -12.81
N SER A 103 -13.36 14.14 -13.19
CA SER A 103 -12.93 15.25 -14.05
C SER A 103 -13.43 15.05 -15.48
N GLU A 104 -13.64 16.14 -16.22
CA GLU A 104 -13.86 16.10 -17.68
C GLU A 104 -12.57 15.75 -18.45
N ILE A 105 -11.39 15.89 -17.82
CA ILE A 105 -10.10 15.62 -18.43
C ILE A 105 -9.75 14.14 -18.26
N CYS A 106 -9.54 13.48 -19.40
CA CYS A 106 -9.25 12.06 -19.50
C CYS A 106 -7.84 11.84 -20.05
N GLU A 107 -6.82 11.91 -19.20
CA GLU A 107 -5.45 11.62 -19.62
C GLU A 107 -5.24 10.10 -19.75
N PRO A 108 -4.81 9.59 -20.92
CA PRO A 108 -4.62 8.17 -21.14
C PRO A 108 -3.41 7.64 -20.37
N VAL A 109 -3.61 6.55 -19.63
CA VAL A 109 -2.51 5.75 -19.07
C VAL A 109 -2.24 4.61 -20.05
N LEU A 110 -1.14 4.73 -20.78
CA LEU A 110 -0.78 3.78 -21.84
C LEU A 110 -0.14 2.51 -21.24
N PRO A 111 -0.48 1.32 -21.78
CA PRO A 111 0.23 0.09 -21.46
C PRO A 111 1.73 0.22 -21.76
N ILE A 112 2.56 -0.35 -20.89
CA ILE A 112 4.02 -0.42 -21.04
C ILE A 112 4.45 -1.84 -21.37
N GLN A 113 5.70 -1.99 -21.80
CA GLN A 113 6.37 -3.28 -21.88
C GLN A 113 7.47 -3.39 -20.84
N ALA A 114 7.95 -4.60 -20.59
CA ALA A 114 9.06 -4.84 -19.70
C ALA A 114 10.11 -5.71 -20.39
N LEU A 115 11.38 -5.33 -20.31
CA LEU A 115 12.51 -6.17 -20.73
C LEU A 115 13.52 -6.32 -19.59
N CYS A 116 14.32 -7.38 -19.67
CA CYS A 116 15.46 -7.56 -18.82
C CYS A 116 16.64 -6.75 -19.37
N ILE A 117 17.01 -5.66 -18.70
CA ILE A 117 18.12 -4.79 -19.09
C ILE A 117 19.08 -4.69 -17.93
N SER A 118 20.32 -5.14 -18.14
CA SER A 118 21.36 -5.19 -17.10
C SER A 118 20.88 -5.96 -15.86
N ASN A 119 20.35 -7.17 -16.09
CA ASN A 119 19.83 -8.08 -15.05
C ASN A 119 18.71 -7.50 -14.18
N THR A 120 18.03 -6.45 -14.64
CA THR A 120 16.91 -5.82 -13.94
C THR A 120 15.74 -5.62 -14.90
N CYS A 121 14.53 -5.97 -14.49
CA CYS A 121 13.32 -5.71 -15.25
C CYS A 121 13.03 -4.20 -15.27
N LYS A 122 13.01 -3.62 -16.47
CA LYS A 122 12.75 -2.19 -16.70
C LYS A 122 11.55 -2.00 -17.61
N SER A 123 10.77 -0.95 -17.33
CA SER A 123 9.70 -0.50 -18.21
C SER A 123 10.25 0.11 -19.49
N ILE A 124 9.62 -0.17 -20.61
CA ILE A 124 9.94 0.44 -21.91
C ILE A 124 8.64 0.92 -22.54
N VAL A 125 8.69 2.15 -23.06
CA VAL A 125 7.62 2.73 -23.87
C VAL A 125 7.97 2.49 -25.33
N LEU A 126 7.07 1.84 -26.07
CA LEU A 126 7.19 1.80 -27.52
C LEU A 126 6.90 3.21 -28.06
N LYS A 127 7.86 3.76 -28.80
CA LYS A 127 7.70 5.00 -29.58
C LYS A 127 7.21 4.67 -30.97
#